data_AF-X0SKB6-F1
#
_entry.id   AF-X0SKB6-F1
#
_cell.length_a   1.000
_cell.length_b   1.000
_cell.length_c   1.000
_cell.angle_alpha   90.00
_cell.angle_beta   90.00
_cell.angle_gamma   90.00
#
_symmetry.space_group_name_H-M   'P 1'
#
loop_
_entity.id
_entity.type
_entity.pdbx_description
1 polymer ?
#
loop_
_entity_poly.entity_id
_entity_poly.type
_entity_poly.pdbx_seq_one_letter_code
_entity_poly.pdbx_strand_id
1 'polypeptide(L)'
;KIQADITQIQQQMKGTAGAATFNGVNWLSTTTATPATFDLVSSFSRVGGTPTIGSITLTISNYSLYTSSTSGILDTVSGGASVDTINISTLTDSAADQTTLSGYISQVTAAINSVASAAAGLGAVKNRIATNTDFVKTLMDSVNRGVGQLVDADMNAESTRLQALQTQQQLGVQALSIANQNSQSILSLFR
;
A
#
# COMPACT_ATOMS: atom_id res chain seq x y z
N LYS A 1 3.81 -25.57 -40.00
CA LYS A 1 2.71 -24.59 -39.81
C LYS A 1 2.38 -24.45 -38.33
N ILE A 2 1.88 -25.49 -37.66
CA ILE A 2 1.55 -25.44 -36.22
C ILE A 2 2.73 -24.99 -35.33
N GLN A 3 3.96 -25.48 -35.55
CA GLN A 3 5.11 -25.00 -34.79
C GLN A 3 5.36 -23.49 -34.95
N ALA A 4 5.12 -22.94 -36.15
CA ALA A 4 5.30 -21.51 -36.39
C ALA A 4 4.26 -20.70 -35.58
N ASP A 5 3.02 -21.19 -35.51
CA ASP A 5 1.94 -20.58 -34.73
C ASP A 5 2.27 -20.64 -33.22
N ILE A 6 2.76 -21.78 -32.71
CA ILE A 6 3.23 -21.93 -31.32
C ILE A 6 4.32 -20.91 -31.02
N THR A 7 5.31 -20.81 -31.90
CA THR A 7 6.43 -19.87 -31.74
C THR A 7 5.91 -18.43 -31.71
N GLN A 8 4.96 -18.08 -32.58
CA GLN A 8 4.36 -16.75 -32.60
C GLN A 8 3.59 -16.44 -31.31
N ILE A 9 2.84 -17.41 -30.77
CA ILE A 9 2.12 -17.25 -29.50
C ILE A 9 3.10 -17.10 -28.33
N GLN A 10 4.17 -17.89 -28.28
CA GLN A 10 5.24 -17.76 -27.26
C GLN A 10 5.85 -16.34 -27.30
N GLN A 11 6.22 -15.87 -28.49
CA GLN A 11 6.76 -14.53 -28.68
C GLN A 11 5.77 -13.43 -28.27
N GLN A 12 4.48 -13.60 -28.59
CA GLN A 12 3.44 -12.67 -28.17
C GLN A 12 3.29 -12.65 -26.64
N MET A 13 3.23 -13.81 -25.99
CA MET A 13 3.15 -13.90 -24.52
C MET A 13 4.35 -13.22 -23.84
N LYS A 14 5.56 -13.47 -24.35
CA LYS A 14 6.78 -12.85 -23.87
C LYS A 14 6.80 -11.34 -24.08
N GLY A 15 6.33 -10.89 -25.25
CA GLY A 15 6.17 -9.47 -25.57
C GLY A 15 5.16 -8.78 -24.64
N THR A 16 4.00 -9.37 -24.42
CA THR A 16 2.97 -8.83 -23.51
C THR A 16 3.47 -8.80 -22.06
N ALA A 17 4.13 -9.86 -21.59
CA ALA A 17 4.72 -9.87 -20.25
C ALA A 17 5.83 -8.83 -20.12
N GLY A 18 6.68 -8.66 -21.14
CA GLY A 18 7.75 -7.66 -21.17
C GLY A 18 7.24 -6.22 -21.20
N ALA A 19 6.10 -5.97 -21.83
CA ALA A 19 5.47 -4.65 -21.91
C ALA A 19 4.74 -4.22 -20.63
N ALA A 20 4.51 -5.14 -19.68
CA ALA A 20 3.82 -4.87 -18.42
C ALA A 20 4.69 -4.14 -17.39
N THR A 21 5.34 -3.05 -17.81
CA THR A 21 6.19 -2.20 -16.97
C THR A 21 5.39 -1.10 -16.31
N PHE A 22 5.55 -0.92 -15.00
CA PHE A 22 5.04 0.24 -14.28
C PHE A 22 6.17 0.91 -13.52
N ASN A 23 6.36 2.22 -13.74
CA ASN A 23 7.40 3.02 -13.11
C ASN A 23 8.82 2.42 -13.22
N GLY A 24 9.14 1.85 -14.39
CA GLY A 24 10.44 1.24 -14.67
C GLY A 24 10.64 -0.17 -14.10
N VAL A 25 9.65 -0.74 -13.40
CA VAL A 25 9.71 -2.09 -12.85
C VAL A 25 8.70 -3.00 -13.56
N ASN A 26 9.10 -4.24 -13.83
CA ASN A 26 8.22 -5.28 -14.36
C ASN A 26 8.18 -6.47 -13.40
N TRP A 27 6.97 -6.83 -12.93
CA TRP A 27 6.74 -7.94 -12.02
C TRP A 27 6.38 -9.25 -12.75
N LEU A 28 5.95 -9.17 -14.02
CA LEU A 28 5.61 -10.33 -14.84
C LEU A 28 6.84 -10.89 -15.58
N SER A 29 7.81 -10.05 -15.92
CA SER A 29 9.10 -10.43 -16.50
C SER A 29 10.21 -9.86 -15.63
N THR A 30 10.79 -10.70 -14.78
CA THR A 30 11.69 -10.26 -13.69
C THR A 30 13.15 -10.45 -14.04
N THR A 31 13.96 -9.51 -13.57
CA THR A 31 15.43 -9.55 -13.67
C THR A 31 16.03 -9.59 -12.26
N THR A 32 17.35 -9.69 -12.17
CA THR A 32 18.08 -9.56 -10.90
C THR A 32 17.89 -8.19 -10.23
N ALA A 33 17.47 -7.17 -10.99
CA ALA A 33 17.16 -5.84 -10.48
C ALA A 33 15.69 -5.69 -10.03
N THR A 34 14.81 -6.65 -10.35
CA THR A 34 13.43 -6.63 -9.88
C THR A 34 13.41 -6.93 -8.38
N PRO A 35 12.72 -6.13 -7.55
CA PRO A 35 12.58 -6.43 -6.12
C PRO A 35 11.98 -7.82 -5.88
N ALA A 36 12.40 -8.50 -4.82
CA ALA A 36 11.83 -9.79 -4.44
C ALA A 36 10.43 -9.63 -3.82
N THR A 37 10.26 -8.55 -3.04
CA THR A 37 9.00 -8.22 -2.38
C THR A 37 8.62 -6.78 -2.61
N PHE A 38 7.31 -6.52 -2.51
CA PHE A 38 6.75 -5.18 -2.45
C PHE A 38 5.85 -5.09 -1.22
N ASP A 39 6.19 -4.19 -0.30
CA ASP A 39 5.48 -4.03 0.97
C ASP A 39 4.59 -2.78 0.92
N LEU A 40 3.29 -2.97 1.14
CA LEU A 40 2.35 -1.87 1.31
C LEU A 40 2.00 -1.71 2.79
N VAL A 41 2.15 -0.51 3.35
CA VAL A 41 1.76 -0.26 4.74
C VAL A 41 0.25 -0.41 4.90
N SER A 42 -0.19 -1.35 5.73
CA SER A 42 -1.61 -1.62 6.01
C SER A 42 -2.10 -1.07 7.34
N SER A 43 -1.24 -0.99 8.35
CA SER A 43 -1.66 -0.54 9.68
C SER A 43 -0.52 0.08 10.46
N PHE A 44 -0.89 0.96 11.39
CA PHE A 44 0.00 1.58 12.36
C PHE A 44 -0.56 1.33 13.76
N SER A 45 0.23 0.72 14.64
CA SER A 45 -0.16 0.44 16.02
C SER A 45 0.86 1.07 16.96
N ARG A 46 0.40 1.66 18.07
CA ARG A 46 1.26 2.12 19.17
C ARG A 46 1.03 1.34 20.46
N VAL A 47 0.38 0.18 20.37
CA VAL A 47 0.14 -0.68 21.53
C VAL A 47 1.50 -1.09 22.10
N GLY A 48 1.72 -0.84 23.40
CA GLY A 48 2.97 -1.19 24.09
C GLY A 48 4.09 -0.15 24.01
N GLY A 49 3.82 1.09 23.60
CA GLY A 49 4.78 2.21 23.65
C GLY A 49 5.76 2.28 22.48
N THR A 50 5.94 1.19 21.72
CA THR A 50 6.72 1.18 20.46
C THR A 50 5.77 1.18 19.27
N PRO A 51 5.86 2.15 18.34
CA PRO A 51 5.09 2.12 17.11
C PRO A 51 5.48 0.92 16.24
N THR A 52 4.51 0.12 15.81
CA THR A 52 4.68 -0.97 14.83
C THR A 52 3.88 -0.69 13.56
N ILE A 53 4.40 -1.14 12.43
CA ILE A 53 3.78 -1.01 11.12
C ILE A 53 3.41 -2.41 10.64
N GLY A 54 2.13 -2.66 10.36
CA GLY A 54 1.70 -3.84 9.63
C GLY A 54 1.76 -3.60 8.13
N SER A 55 2.19 -4.60 7.37
CA SER A 55 2.33 -4.51 5.91
C SER A 55 1.59 -5.63 5.17
N ILE A 56 1.16 -5.32 3.95
CA ILE A 56 0.82 -6.28 2.91
C ILE A 56 2.09 -6.56 2.12
N THR A 57 2.72 -7.70 2.36
CA THR A 57 3.87 -8.15 1.58
C THR A 57 3.41 -8.92 0.36
N LEU A 58 3.82 -8.46 -0.82
CA LEU A 58 3.68 -9.19 -2.07
C LEU A 58 5.03 -9.81 -2.41
N THR A 59 5.07 -11.13 -2.57
CA THR A 59 6.25 -11.82 -3.10
C THR A 59 6.13 -11.93 -4.60
N ILE A 60 7.01 -11.24 -5.35
CA ILE A 60 6.89 -11.08 -6.80
C ILE A 60 7.06 -12.43 -7.54
N SER A 61 7.83 -13.37 -6.99
CA SER A 61 8.00 -14.72 -7.56
C SER A 61 6.69 -15.50 -7.72
N ASN A 62 5.66 -15.18 -6.92
CA ASN A 62 4.35 -15.85 -7.01
C ASN A 62 3.54 -15.39 -8.23
N TYR A 63 3.97 -14.31 -8.89
CA TYR A 63 3.25 -13.67 -10.00
C TYR A 63 4.10 -13.56 -11.27
N SER A 64 5.40 -13.84 -11.19
CA SER A 64 6.31 -13.74 -12.34
C SER A 64 6.05 -14.82 -13.38
N LEU A 65 5.82 -14.42 -14.62
CA LEU A 65 5.65 -15.31 -15.76
C LEU A 65 7.00 -15.75 -16.32
N TYR A 66 7.93 -14.80 -16.43
CA TYR A 66 9.30 -15.01 -16.90
C TYR A 66 10.29 -14.45 -15.87
N THR A 67 11.43 -15.12 -15.70
CA THR A 67 12.53 -14.69 -14.84
C THR A 67 13.87 -14.93 -15.52
N SER A 68 14.88 -14.12 -15.17
CA SER A 68 16.27 -14.34 -15.63
C SER A 68 16.86 -15.70 -15.22
N SER A 69 16.30 -16.35 -14.19
CA SER A 69 16.68 -17.69 -13.70
C SER A 69 15.83 -18.82 -14.28
N THR A 70 15.00 -18.52 -15.29
CA THR A 70 14.07 -19.47 -15.93
C THR A 70 13.18 -20.21 -14.94
N SER A 71 12.70 -19.53 -13.90
CA SER A 71 11.87 -20.11 -12.83
C SER A 71 10.45 -19.52 -12.80
N GLY A 72 10.10 -18.69 -13.78
CA GLY A 72 8.77 -18.13 -13.91
C GLY A 72 7.74 -19.18 -14.30
N ILE A 73 6.45 -18.84 -14.14
CA ILE A 73 5.32 -19.72 -14.42
C ILE A 73 5.35 -20.27 -15.86
N LEU A 74 5.84 -19.48 -16.82
CA LEU A 74 5.96 -19.88 -18.23
C LEU A 74 7.36 -20.40 -18.60
N ASP A 75 8.38 -20.13 -17.77
CA ASP A 75 9.75 -20.63 -17.99
C ASP A 75 9.93 -22.08 -17.54
N THR A 76 9.42 -22.46 -16.37
CA THR A 76 9.50 -23.85 -15.88
C THR A 76 8.21 -24.18 -15.18
N VAL A 77 7.39 -25.02 -15.81
CA VAL A 77 6.24 -25.62 -15.16
C VAL A 77 6.74 -26.83 -14.38
N SER A 78 6.27 -27.00 -13.14
CA SER A 78 6.63 -28.11 -12.25
C SER A 78 6.66 -29.44 -13.03
N GLY A 79 7.85 -30.01 -13.27
CA GLY A 79 8.06 -31.14 -14.17
C GLY A 79 9.17 -30.98 -15.23
N GLY A 80 9.81 -29.82 -15.31
CA GLY A 80 11.09 -29.64 -16.02
C GLY A 80 11.00 -29.21 -17.49
N ALA A 81 9.79 -28.97 -18.02
CA ALA A 81 9.62 -28.42 -19.35
C ALA A 81 8.91 -27.05 -19.31
N SER A 82 9.29 -26.23 -20.28
CA SER A 82 9.00 -24.80 -20.35
C SER A 82 7.92 -24.53 -21.37
N VAL A 83 6.93 -23.68 -21.03
CA VAL A 83 5.97 -23.18 -22.03
C VAL A 83 6.66 -22.26 -23.03
N ASP A 84 7.68 -21.50 -22.60
CA ASP A 84 8.49 -20.63 -23.47
C ASP A 84 9.26 -21.41 -24.54
N THR A 85 9.64 -22.66 -24.27
CA THR A 85 10.50 -23.47 -25.16
C THR A 85 9.82 -24.69 -25.78
N ILE A 86 8.49 -24.82 -25.71
CA ILE A 86 7.77 -25.92 -26.37
C ILE A 86 8.11 -25.96 -27.87
N ASN A 87 8.56 -27.13 -28.33
CA ASN A 87 8.87 -27.38 -29.73
C ASN A 87 8.37 -28.77 -30.15
N ILE A 88 7.49 -28.79 -31.13
CA ILE A 88 6.88 -29.99 -31.72
C ILE A 88 7.43 -30.31 -33.12
N SER A 89 8.43 -29.58 -33.63
CA SER A 89 8.91 -29.72 -35.01
C SER A 89 9.55 -31.06 -35.34
N THR A 90 10.08 -31.75 -34.33
CA THR A 90 10.75 -33.05 -34.46
C THR A 90 9.86 -34.22 -34.05
N LEU A 91 8.65 -33.94 -33.55
CA LEU A 91 7.73 -34.99 -33.08
C LEU A 91 7.09 -35.70 -34.28
N THR A 92 6.95 -37.01 -34.16
CA THR A 92 6.29 -37.88 -35.13
C THR A 92 5.01 -38.51 -34.54
N ASP A 93 4.44 -39.51 -35.21
CA ASP A 93 3.30 -40.30 -34.74
C ASP A 93 3.70 -41.45 -33.81
N SER A 94 4.99 -41.55 -33.45
CA SER A 94 5.48 -42.57 -32.52
C SER A 94 4.78 -42.49 -31.15
N ALA A 95 4.62 -43.63 -30.47
CA ALA A 95 3.99 -43.67 -29.16
C ALA A 95 4.73 -42.81 -28.10
N ALA A 96 6.05 -42.68 -28.24
CA ALA A 96 6.88 -41.82 -27.39
C ALA A 96 6.59 -40.33 -27.62
N ASP A 97 6.43 -39.93 -28.88
CA ASP A 97 6.13 -38.54 -29.24
C ASP A 97 4.71 -38.14 -28.84
N GLN A 98 3.74 -39.05 -28.97
CA GLN A 98 2.37 -38.82 -28.48
C GLN A 98 2.33 -38.64 -26.95
N THR A 99 3.17 -39.36 -26.21
CA THR A 99 3.33 -39.18 -24.77
C THR A 99 3.93 -37.81 -24.45
N THR A 100 4.96 -37.40 -25.20
CA THR A 100 5.58 -36.07 -25.06
C THR A 100 4.59 -34.94 -25.35
N LEU A 101 3.82 -35.05 -26.43
CA LEU A 101 2.78 -34.08 -26.79
C LEU A 101 1.69 -33.97 -25.71
N SER A 102 1.25 -35.10 -25.15
CA SER A 102 0.31 -35.12 -24.02
C SER A 102 0.91 -34.42 -22.78
N GLY A 103 2.22 -34.59 -22.56
CA GLY A 103 2.97 -33.86 -21.54
C GLY A 103 2.96 -32.35 -21.74
N TYR A 104 3.20 -31.87 -22.98
CA TYR A 104 3.13 -30.45 -23.30
C TYR A 104 1.73 -29.86 -23.07
N ILE A 105 0.66 -30.58 -23.45
CA ILE A 105 -0.72 -30.14 -23.19
C ILE A 105 -0.98 -30.03 -21.68
N SER A 106 -0.54 -31.02 -20.90
CA SER A 106 -0.67 -31.00 -19.44
C SER A 106 0.09 -29.81 -18.83
N GLN A 107 1.29 -29.51 -19.31
CA GLN A 107 2.08 -28.38 -18.83
C GLN A 107 1.46 -27.03 -19.17
N VAL A 108 0.97 -26.83 -20.40
CA VAL A 108 0.24 -25.61 -20.77
C VAL A 108 -1.00 -25.45 -19.89
N THR A 109 -1.72 -26.54 -19.61
CA THR A 109 -2.88 -26.52 -18.72
C THR A 109 -2.49 -26.12 -17.29
N ALA A 110 -1.40 -26.69 -16.76
CA ALA A 110 -0.88 -26.33 -15.44
C ALA A 110 -0.42 -24.87 -15.39
N ALA A 111 0.27 -24.38 -16.43
CA ALA A 111 0.67 -22.98 -16.54
C ALA A 111 -0.56 -22.04 -16.55
N ILE A 112 -1.61 -22.36 -17.31
CA ILE A 112 -2.87 -21.60 -17.30
C ILE A 112 -3.46 -21.53 -15.89
N ASN A 113 -3.49 -22.64 -15.16
CA ASN A 113 -4.01 -22.69 -13.79
C ASN A 113 -3.14 -21.87 -12.81
N SER A 114 -1.81 -21.91 -12.96
CA SER A 114 -0.88 -21.10 -12.17
C SER A 114 -1.01 -19.61 -12.47
N VAL A 115 -1.15 -19.21 -13.74
CA VAL A 115 -1.43 -17.82 -14.13
C VAL A 115 -2.77 -17.35 -13.59
N ALA A 116 -3.82 -18.18 -13.67
CA ALA A 116 -5.12 -17.87 -13.11
C ALA A 116 -5.06 -17.69 -11.58
N SER A 117 -4.30 -18.55 -10.88
CA SER A 117 -4.08 -18.45 -9.43
C SER A 117 -3.31 -17.17 -9.06
N ALA A 118 -2.26 -16.84 -9.81
CA ALA A 118 -1.51 -15.61 -9.66
C ALA A 118 -2.39 -14.37 -9.89
N ALA A 119 -3.21 -14.37 -10.94
CA ALA A 119 -4.16 -13.30 -11.23
C ALA A 119 -5.23 -13.14 -10.13
N ALA A 120 -5.76 -14.25 -9.61
CA ALA A 120 -6.69 -14.24 -8.47
C ALA A 120 -6.04 -13.68 -7.20
N GLY A 121 -4.79 -14.08 -6.92
CA GLY A 121 -4.00 -13.53 -5.82
C GLY A 121 -3.77 -12.02 -5.94
N LEU A 122 -3.44 -11.53 -7.13
CA LEU A 122 -3.28 -10.09 -7.38
C LEU A 122 -4.61 -9.34 -7.25
N GLY A 123 -5.73 -9.95 -7.66
CA GLY A 123 -7.08 -9.43 -7.45
C GLY A 123 -7.44 -9.30 -5.96
N ALA A 124 -7.11 -10.32 -5.16
CA ALA A 124 -7.30 -10.28 -3.70
C ALA A 124 -6.45 -9.18 -3.04
N VAL A 125 -5.20 -9.02 -3.47
CA VAL A 125 -4.35 -7.91 -3.04
C VAL A 125 -4.99 -6.58 -3.40
N LYS A 126 -5.44 -6.38 -4.65
CA LYS A 126 -6.09 -5.14 -5.09
C LYS A 126 -7.26 -4.76 -4.17
N ASN A 127 -8.11 -5.72 -3.82
CA ASN A 127 -9.22 -5.50 -2.89
C ASN A 127 -8.72 -5.11 -1.49
N ARG A 128 -7.70 -5.80 -0.98
CA ARG A 128 -7.10 -5.50 0.33
C ARG A 128 -6.47 -4.10 0.37
N ILE A 129 -5.85 -3.66 -0.72
CA ILE A 129 -5.32 -2.29 -0.86
C ILE A 129 -6.46 -1.27 -0.82
N ALA A 130 -7.56 -1.51 -1.53
CA ALA A 130 -8.72 -0.63 -1.51
C ALA A 130 -9.30 -0.48 -0.09
N THR A 131 -9.58 -1.60 0.59
CA THR A 131 -10.11 -1.59 1.96
C THR A 131 -9.16 -0.88 2.94
N ASN A 132 -7.85 -1.08 2.82
CA ASN A 132 -6.89 -0.37 3.67
C ASN A 132 -6.82 1.12 3.37
N THR A 133 -6.94 1.51 2.11
CA THR A 133 -6.99 2.93 1.72
C THR A 133 -8.19 3.62 2.36
N ASP A 134 -9.36 2.97 2.33
CA ASP A 134 -10.58 3.48 2.97
C ASP A 134 -10.48 3.53 4.50
N PHE A 135 -9.86 2.50 5.10
CA PHE A 135 -9.59 2.48 6.54
C PHE A 135 -8.68 3.63 6.96
N VAL A 136 -7.55 3.82 6.25
CA VAL A 136 -6.60 4.90 6.54
C VAL A 136 -7.26 6.27 6.35
N LYS A 137 -8.09 6.44 5.32
CA LYS A 137 -8.88 7.66 5.12
C LYS A 137 -9.78 7.96 6.32
N THR A 138 -10.55 6.95 6.75
CA THR A 138 -11.46 7.10 7.90
C THR A 138 -10.69 7.37 9.19
N LEU A 139 -9.56 6.69 9.40
CA LEU A 139 -8.69 6.93 10.54
C LEU A 139 -8.15 8.36 10.54
N MET A 140 -7.69 8.87 9.39
CA MET A 140 -7.23 10.25 9.26
C MET A 140 -8.36 11.25 9.58
N ASP A 141 -9.58 11.00 9.12
CA ASP A 141 -10.73 11.85 9.42
C ASP A 141 -11.08 11.84 10.91
N SER A 142 -11.06 10.67 11.57
CA SER A 142 -11.27 10.53 13.01
C SER A 142 -10.16 11.20 13.82
N VAL A 143 -8.89 11.03 13.43
CA VAL A 143 -7.76 11.69 14.08
C VAL A 143 -7.86 13.20 13.94
N ASN A 144 -8.21 13.72 12.75
CA ASN A 144 -8.40 15.16 12.55
C ASN A 144 -9.51 15.71 13.45
N ARG A 145 -10.64 14.99 13.58
CA ARG A 145 -11.72 15.37 14.51
C ARG A 145 -11.29 15.30 15.97
N GLY A 146 -10.54 14.26 16.37
CA GLY A 146 -10.04 14.10 17.72
C GLY A 146 -9.00 15.16 18.11
N VAL A 147 -8.06 15.48 17.20
CA VAL A 147 -7.12 16.58 17.37
C VAL A 147 -7.86 17.91 17.39
N GLY A 148 -8.83 18.10 16.49
CA GLY A 148 -9.75 19.25 16.51
C GLY A 148 -10.41 19.41 17.88
N GLN A 149 -10.98 18.37 18.48
CA GLN A 149 -11.56 18.45 19.83
C GLN A 149 -10.56 18.73 20.96
N LEU A 150 -9.30 18.33 20.80
CA LEU A 150 -8.24 18.57 21.80
C LEU A 150 -7.58 19.95 21.63
N VAL A 151 -7.70 20.58 20.46
CA VAL A 151 -7.04 21.85 20.12
C VAL A 151 -8.04 22.99 19.94
N ASP A 152 -9.28 22.70 19.53
CA ASP A 152 -10.37 23.67 19.51
C ASP A 152 -10.70 24.03 20.96
N ALA A 153 -10.21 25.18 21.38
CA ALA A 153 -10.66 25.81 22.59
C ALA A 153 -12.16 26.11 22.46
N ASP A 154 -12.96 25.73 23.46
CA ASP A 154 -14.37 26.11 23.51
C ASP A 154 -14.47 27.64 23.56
N MET A 155 -14.89 28.23 22.44
CA MET A 155 -14.99 29.68 22.27
C MET A 155 -15.96 30.30 23.30
N ASN A 156 -16.94 29.55 23.81
CA ASN A 156 -17.86 30.05 24.83
C ASN A 156 -17.18 30.15 26.20
N ALA A 157 -16.38 29.14 26.57
CA ALA A 157 -15.61 29.14 27.81
C ALA A 157 -14.52 30.23 27.78
N GLU A 158 -13.80 30.36 26.67
CA GLU A 158 -12.76 31.39 26.52
C GLU A 158 -13.37 32.80 26.42
N SER A 159 -14.51 32.98 25.75
CA SER A 159 -15.23 34.27 25.70
C SER A 159 -15.75 34.70 27.06
N THR A 160 -16.31 33.77 27.84
CA THR A 160 -16.75 34.04 29.21
C THR A 160 -15.57 34.37 30.11
N ARG A 161 -14.47 33.61 29.98
CA ARG A 161 -13.21 33.88 30.69
C ARG A 161 -12.63 35.24 30.33
N LEU A 162 -12.65 35.63 29.06
CA LEU A 162 -12.20 36.95 28.60
C LEU A 162 -13.04 38.08 29.20
N GLN A 163 -14.37 37.95 29.21
CA GLN A 163 -15.27 38.94 29.84
C GLN A 163 -15.04 39.04 31.35
N ALA A 164 -14.85 37.91 32.03
CA ALA A 164 -14.50 37.88 33.44
C ALA A 164 -13.14 38.56 33.71
N LEU A 165 -12.14 38.31 32.86
CA LEU A 165 -10.81 38.91 32.97
C LEU A 165 -10.85 40.43 32.73
N GLN A 166 -11.63 40.88 31.75
CA GLN A 166 -11.87 42.31 31.50
C GLN A 166 -12.54 42.99 32.70
N THR A 167 -13.54 42.34 33.30
CA THR A 167 -14.22 42.83 34.50
C THR A 167 -13.25 42.90 35.70
N GLN A 168 -12.42 41.87 35.88
CA GLN A 168 -11.39 41.85 36.92
C GLN A 168 -10.35 42.95 36.73
N GLN A 169 -9.91 43.23 35.50
CA GLN A 169 -9.00 44.34 35.20
C GLN A 169 -9.64 45.70 35.49
N GLN A 170 -10.90 45.90 35.10
CA GLN A 170 -11.63 47.13 35.39
C GLN A 170 -11.76 47.37 36.90
N LEU A 171 -12.13 46.33 37.67
CA LEU A 171 -12.16 46.37 39.13
C LEU A 171 -10.77 46.58 39.74
N GLY A 172 -9.73 45.98 39.16
CA GLY A 172 -8.34 46.16 39.57
C GLY A 172 -7.88 47.62 39.42
N VAL A 173 -8.17 48.26 38.29
CA VAL A 173 -7.87 49.68 38.05
C VAL A 173 -8.66 50.58 39.01
N GLN A 174 -9.94 50.28 39.24
CA GLN A 174 -10.77 51.04 40.17
C GLN A 174 -10.28 50.90 41.61
N ALA A 175 -9.91 49.70 42.03
CA ALA A 175 -9.30 49.44 43.34
C ALA A 175 -7.96 50.17 43.50
N LEU A 176 -7.12 50.22 42.46
CA LEU A 176 -5.86 50.97 42.45
C LEU A 176 -6.09 52.49 42.52
N SER A 177 -7.10 53.00 41.82
CA SER A 177 -7.52 54.40 41.89
C SER A 177 -8.00 54.78 43.29
N ILE A 178 -8.82 53.94 43.92
CA ILE A 178 -9.30 54.13 45.31
C ILE A 178 -8.12 54.04 46.29
N ALA A 179 -7.21 53.09 46.12
CA ALA A 179 -6.03 52.96 46.96
C ALA A 179 -5.12 54.21 46.87
N ASN A 180 -4.88 54.72 45.66
CA ASN A 180 -4.10 55.95 45.46
C ASN A 180 -4.81 57.20 46.01
N GLN A 181 -6.12 57.32 45.86
CA GLN A 181 -6.89 58.42 46.45
C GLN A 181 -6.89 58.37 47.98
N ASN A 182 -6.96 57.18 48.57
CA ASN A 182 -6.92 57.00 50.02
C ASN A 182 -5.53 57.38 50.60
N SER A 183 -4.44 57.00 49.92
CA SER A 183 -3.09 57.46 50.27
C SER A 183 -2.92 58.98 50.15
N GLN A 184 -3.56 59.64 49.18
CA GLN A 184 -3.56 61.11 49.06
C GLN A 184 -4.40 61.80 50.15
N SER A 185 -5.55 61.24 50.54
CA SER A 185 -6.35 61.73 51.67
C SER A 185 -5.56 61.64 52.99
N ILE A 186 -4.82 60.55 53.21
CA ILE A 186 -3.95 60.41 54.39
C ILE A 186 -2.84 61.49 54.38
N LEU A 187 -2.22 61.77 53.23
CA LEU A 187 -1.23 62.84 53.12
C LEU A 187 -1.81 64.25 53.39
N SER A 188 -3.10 64.48 53.08
CA SER A 188 -3.77 65.75 53.36
C SER A 188 -4.05 65.99 54.84
N LEU A 189 -4.14 64.92 55.65
CA LEU A 189 -4.35 64.98 57.10
C LEU A 189 -3.07 65.29 57.90
N PHE A 190 -1.90 65.18 57.25
CA PHE A 190 -0.60 65.52 57.84
C PHE A 190 -0.01 66.82 57.26
N ARG A 191 -0.84 67.65 56.61
CA ARG A 191 -0.51 69.02 56.18
C ARG A 191 -1.23 70.05 57.02
#